data_AF-A0A424N9Q2-F1
#
_entry.id   AF-A0A424N9Q2-F1
#
_cell.length_a   1.000
_cell.length_b   1.000
_cell.length_c   1.000
_cell.angle_alpha   90.00
_cell.angle_beta   90.00
_cell.angle_gamma   90.00
#
_symmetry.space_group_name_H-M   'P 1'
#
loop_
_entity.id
_entity.type
_entity.pdbx_description
1 polymer ?
#
loop_
_entity_poly.entity_id
_entity_poly.type
_entity_poly.pdbx_seq_one_letter_code
_entity_poly.pdbx_strand_id
1 'polypeptide(L)'
;MKPKFLGKKNRTFKSPSENILDAINRVLSKEMFGEDIWNAYEFNFLSKSNQPLLLPLEIRIPASSAKTVESKSLKLYLNSYSDFISTQNIVITKIAKDLSNITKSNVIVKAMIRKDYSVKSKSLRYVKVQKNNGNLLRFDGFRSLCPVTSQPD
;
A
#
# COMPACT_ATOMS: atom_id res chain seq x y z
N MET A 1 17.64 -8.02 -3.87
CA MET A 1 17.60 -6.58 -3.51
C MET A 1 17.88 -6.45 -2.02
N LYS A 2 18.74 -5.52 -1.57
CA LYS A 2 18.96 -5.28 -0.13
C LYS A 2 17.95 -4.25 0.37
N PRO A 3 16.97 -4.61 1.22
CA PRO A 3 15.96 -3.67 1.72
C PRO A 3 16.60 -2.61 2.62
N LYS A 4 16.07 -1.37 2.57
CA LYS A 4 16.60 -0.27 3.36
C LYS A 4 16.44 -0.47 4.87
N PHE A 5 15.28 -0.95 5.33
CA PHE A 5 14.90 -1.00 6.76
C PHE A 5 14.64 -2.38 7.36
N LEU A 6 14.57 -3.43 6.54
CA LEU A 6 14.29 -4.78 7.06
C LEU A 6 15.51 -5.39 7.75
N GLY A 7 15.30 -6.09 8.87
CA GLY A 7 16.37 -6.70 9.67
C GLY A 7 17.28 -5.72 10.40
N LYS A 8 17.00 -4.41 10.37
CA LYS A 8 17.81 -3.35 10.99
C LYS A 8 17.06 -2.69 12.15
N LYS A 9 17.82 -2.19 13.14
CA LYS A 9 17.29 -1.24 14.14
C LYS A 9 16.99 0.07 13.44
N ASN A 10 15.72 0.45 13.40
CA ASN A 10 15.27 1.66 12.73
C ASN A 10 15.05 2.76 13.78
N ARG A 11 15.43 3.98 13.43
CA ARG A 11 15.12 5.17 14.24
C ARG A 11 13.67 5.56 14.01
N THR A 12 13.03 6.14 15.01
CA THR A 12 11.73 6.81 14.84
C THR A 12 11.95 8.08 14.03
N PHE A 13 11.18 8.26 12.97
CA PHE A 13 11.20 9.47 12.16
C PHE A 13 10.21 10.48 12.75
N LYS A 14 10.69 11.67 13.13
CA LYS A 14 9.85 12.73 13.75
C LYS A 14 9.09 13.58 12.74
N SER A 15 9.36 13.42 11.45
CA SER A 15 8.72 14.21 10.40
C SER A 15 8.72 13.45 9.08
N PRO A 16 7.68 13.65 8.24
CA PRO A 16 7.55 12.96 6.98
C PRO A 16 8.51 13.46 5.91
N SER A 17 9.22 12.51 5.30
CA SER A 17 10.20 12.77 4.24
C SER A 17 10.17 11.64 3.21
N GLU A 18 10.21 12.01 1.93
CA GLU A 18 10.30 11.08 0.80
C GLU A 18 11.51 10.13 0.94
N ASN A 19 12.59 10.57 1.58
CA ASN A 19 13.79 9.77 1.81
C ASN A 19 13.56 8.54 2.69
N ILE A 20 12.43 8.44 3.39
CA ILE A 20 12.06 7.25 4.17
C ILE A 20 11.54 6.14 3.25
N LEU A 21 11.04 6.48 2.05
CA LEU A 21 10.50 5.50 1.12
C LEU A 21 11.63 4.72 0.43
N ASP A 22 11.40 3.43 0.20
CA ASP A 22 12.28 2.54 -0.54
C ASP A 22 11.53 2.03 -1.79
N ALA A 23 12.12 2.28 -2.95
CA ALA A 23 11.50 2.02 -4.25
C ALA A 23 11.97 0.67 -4.80
N ILE A 24 11.03 -0.17 -5.23
CA ILE A 24 11.32 -1.48 -5.83
C ILE A 24 11.00 -1.39 -7.33
N ASN A 25 11.97 -1.68 -8.19
CA ASN A 25 11.75 -1.73 -9.63
C ASN A 25 10.77 -2.85 -9.99
N ARG A 26 9.80 -2.55 -10.86
CA ARG A 26 8.93 -3.58 -11.44
C ARG A 26 9.58 -4.23 -12.65
N VAL A 27 9.24 -5.50 -12.88
CA VAL A 27 9.42 -6.12 -14.18
C VAL A 27 8.18 -5.80 -14.99
N LEU A 28 8.28 -4.84 -15.91
CA LEU A 28 7.15 -4.42 -16.74
C LEU A 28 6.92 -5.42 -17.87
N SER A 29 5.66 -5.77 -18.11
CA SER A 29 5.24 -6.49 -19.32
C SER A 29 4.23 -5.66 -20.12
N LYS A 30 4.15 -5.91 -21.43
CA LYS A 30 3.34 -5.11 -22.37
C LYS A 30 1.82 -5.22 -22.13
N GLU A 31 1.39 -6.17 -21.30
CA GLU A 31 -0.02 -6.51 -21.05
C GLU A 31 -0.44 -6.25 -19.59
N MET A 32 0.31 -5.45 -18.83
CA MET A 32 -0.06 -5.12 -17.46
C MET A 32 -1.11 -4.01 -17.40
N PHE A 33 -2.29 -4.36 -16.88
CA PHE A 33 -3.37 -3.44 -16.57
C PHE A 33 -3.78 -3.58 -15.10
N GLY A 34 -4.30 -2.51 -14.51
CA GLY A 34 -4.81 -2.50 -13.13
C GLY A 34 -4.02 -1.59 -12.18
N GLU A 35 -4.22 -1.79 -10.89
CA GLU A 35 -3.65 -0.98 -9.80
C GLU A 35 -3.30 -1.88 -8.61
N ASP A 36 -2.21 -1.56 -7.91
CA ASP A 36 -2.00 -2.04 -6.55
C ASP A 36 -2.78 -1.15 -5.59
N ILE A 37 -3.72 -1.73 -4.85
CA ILE A 37 -4.51 -1.03 -3.84
C ILE A 37 -3.95 -1.34 -2.46
N TRP A 38 -3.42 -0.31 -1.80
CA TRP A 38 -2.87 -0.38 -0.46
C TRP A 38 -3.81 0.28 0.54
N ASN A 39 -4.04 -0.42 1.64
CA ASN A 39 -4.91 0.02 2.72
C ASN A 39 -4.08 0.30 3.96
N ALA A 40 -3.94 1.57 4.33
CA ALA A 40 -3.21 2.01 5.52
C ALA A 40 -4.19 2.24 6.68
N TYR A 41 -4.54 1.17 7.40
CA TYR A 41 -5.54 1.20 8.47
C TYR A 41 -5.12 2.01 9.70
N GLU A 42 -3.81 2.14 9.95
CA GLU A 42 -3.24 2.73 11.17
C GLU A 42 -2.78 4.18 10.99
N PHE A 43 -2.99 4.79 9.81
CA PHE A 43 -2.50 6.14 9.54
C PHE A 43 -3.14 7.17 10.47
N ASN A 44 -2.30 7.99 11.09
CA ASN A 44 -2.71 9.05 12.01
C ASN A 44 -1.78 10.25 11.92
N PHE A 45 -2.29 11.42 12.31
CA PHE A 45 -1.56 12.69 12.38
C PHE A 45 -2.19 13.63 13.42
N LEU A 46 -1.58 14.78 13.71
CA LEU A 46 -2.15 15.78 14.61
C LEU A 46 -2.97 16.83 13.84
N SER A 47 -4.17 17.13 14.34
CA SER A 47 -4.97 18.25 13.87
C SER A 47 -4.28 19.60 14.14
N LYS A 48 -4.76 20.69 13.55
CA LYS A 48 -4.34 22.06 13.88
C LYS A 48 -4.56 22.45 15.35
N SER A 49 -5.46 21.77 16.06
CA SER A 49 -5.68 21.91 17.50
C SER A 49 -4.84 20.95 18.35
N ASN A 50 -3.83 20.31 17.75
CA ASN A 50 -2.92 19.37 18.41
C ASN A 50 -3.60 18.11 18.96
N GLN A 51 -4.71 17.69 18.35
CA GLN A 51 -5.42 16.46 18.69
C GLN A 51 -5.06 15.33 17.72
N PRO A 52 -4.83 14.10 18.20
CA PRO A 52 -4.57 12.96 17.32
C PRO A 52 -5.82 12.62 16.49
N LEU A 53 -5.63 12.50 15.18
CA LEU A 53 -6.66 12.11 14.22
C LEU A 53 -6.26 10.81 13.53
N LEU A 54 -7.08 9.76 13.71
CA LEU A 54 -6.99 8.52 12.93
C LEU A 54 -7.67 8.73 11.57
N LEU A 55 -6.95 8.44 10.49
CA LEU A 55 -7.46 8.61 9.13
C LEU A 55 -7.00 7.43 8.25
N PRO A 56 -7.75 6.32 8.21
CA PRO A 56 -7.38 5.21 7.33
C PRO A 56 -7.32 5.67 5.87
N LEU A 57 -6.30 5.25 5.13
CA LEU A 57 -6.08 5.66 3.73
C LEU A 57 -6.20 4.49 2.76
N GLU A 58 -6.75 4.77 1.58
CA GLU A 58 -6.61 3.93 0.39
C GLU A 58 -5.64 4.62 -0.58
N ILE A 59 -4.58 3.89 -0.95
CA ILE A 59 -3.52 4.35 -1.85
C ILE A 59 -3.57 3.46 -3.10
N ARG A 60 -3.62 4.05 -4.28
CA ARG A 60 -3.66 3.34 -5.56
C ARG A 60 -2.43 3.66 -6.39
N ILE A 61 -1.67 2.63 -6.72
CA ILE A 61 -0.48 2.73 -7.55
C ILE A 61 -0.76 2.01 -8.87
N PRO A 62 -0.72 2.68 -10.03
CA PRO A 62 -0.95 2.02 -11.32
C PRO A 62 0.00 0.85 -11.55
N ALA A 63 -0.50 -0.26 -12.10
CA ALA A 63 0.32 -1.43 -12.45
C ALA A 63 1.38 -1.08 -13.52
N SER A 64 1.13 -0.03 -14.32
CA SER A 64 2.07 0.53 -15.29
C SER A 64 3.22 1.34 -14.69
N SER A 65 3.23 1.56 -13.37
CA SER A 65 4.32 2.28 -12.69
C SER A 65 5.66 1.55 -12.83
N ALA A 66 6.73 2.28 -13.14
CA ALA A 66 8.07 1.69 -13.26
C ALA A 66 8.60 1.10 -11.94
N LYS A 67 8.11 1.63 -10.81
CA LYS A 67 8.48 1.19 -9.47
C LYS A 67 7.25 1.05 -8.58
N THR A 68 7.32 0.12 -7.63
CA THR A 68 6.43 0.06 -6.46
C THR A 68 7.18 0.48 -5.20
N VAL A 69 6.49 0.51 -4.07
CA VAL A 69 7.05 0.88 -2.76
C VAL A 69 7.21 -0.35 -1.86
N GLU A 70 8.31 -0.43 -1.12
CA GLU A 70 8.54 -1.48 -0.13
C GLU A 70 7.65 -1.27 1.11
N SER A 71 6.96 -2.32 1.56
CA SER A 71 5.89 -2.22 2.57
C SER A 71 6.37 -1.73 3.94
N LYS A 72 7.56 -2.12 4.40
CA LYS A 72 8.13 -1.64 5.66
C LYS A 72 8.52 -0.17 5.59
N SER A 73 9.12 0.27 4.48
CA SER A 73 9.46 1.68 4.24
C SER A 73 8.20 2.55 4.20
N LEU A 74 7.13 2.08 3.56
CA LEU A 74 5.83 2.76 3.52
C LEU A 74 5.26 2.90 4.93
N LYS A 75 5.28 1.83 5.74
CA LYS A 75 4.84 1.89 7.15
C LYS A 75 5.62 2.92 7.96
N LEU A 76 6.95 2.92 7.85
CA LEU A 76 7.79 3.88 8.58
C LEU A 76 7.55 5.34 8.13
N TYR A 77 7.34 5.54 6.82
CA TYR A 77 6.98 6.83 6.25
C TYR A 77 5.62 7.31 6.79
N LEU A 78 4.59 6.46 6.78
CA LEU A 78 3.27 6.81 7.29
C LEU A 78 3.29 7.09 8.81
N ASN A 79 4.01 6.30 9.58
CA ASN A 79 4.16 6.52 11.03
C ASN A 79 4.90 7.82 11.38
N SER A 80 5.69 8.37 10.46
CA SER A 80 6.38 9.65 10.68
C SER A 80 5.44 10.86 10.70
N TYR A 81 4.16 10.67 10.37
CA TYR A 81 3.11 11.67 10.48
C TYR A 81 2.46 11.76 11.86
N SER A 82 2.72 10.82 12.79
CA SER A 82 2.01 10.75 14.07
C SER A 82 2.07 12.04 14.90
N ASP A 83 3.19 12.78 14.82
CA ASP A 83 3.36 14.08 15.48
C ASP A 83 3.24 15.28 14.52
N PHE A 84 2.82 15.05 13.26
CA PHE A 84 2.76 16.08 12.23
C PHE A 84 1.44 16.86 12.30
N ILE A 85 1.52 18.14 12.68
CA ILE A 85 0.37 19.06 12.80
C ILE A 85 -0.06 19.56 11.43
N SER A 86 -1.24 19.16 10.96
CA SER A 86 -1.71 19.50 9.62
C SER A 86 -3.24 19.39 9.46
N THR A 87 -3.70 19.49 8.21
CA THR A 87 -5.07 19.18 7.80
C THR A 87 -5.07 17.94 6.90
N GLN A 88 -6.21 17.25 6.86
CA GLN A 88 -6.40 16.05 6.04
C GLN A 88 -6.00 16.25 4.57
N ASN A 89 -6.43 17.36 3.94
CA ASN A 89 -6.13 17.62 2.53
C ASN A 89 -4.61 17.78 2.29
N ILE A 90 -3.91 18.45 3.20
CA ILE A 90 -2.46 18.68 3.08
C ILE A 90 -1.71 17.35 3.22
N VAL A 91 -2.07 16.52 4.22
CA VAL A 91 -1.38 15.23 4.42
C VAL A 91 -1.63 14.27 3.26
N ILE A 92 -2.86 14.16 2.78
CA ILE A 92 -3.21 13.32 1.61
C ILE A 92 -2.45 13.76 0.36
N THR A 93 -2.46 15.08 0.07
CA THR A 93 -1.77 15.63 -1.10
C THR A 93 -0.26 15.38 -1.02
N LYS A 94 0.33 15.55 0.17
CA LYS A 94 1.76 15.29 0.39
C LYS A 94 2.11 13.81 0.18
N ILE A 95 1.32 12.89 0.73
CA ILE A 95 1.55 11.44 0.57
C ILE A 95 1.42 11.04 -0.90
N ALA A 96 0.39 11.53 -1.60
CA ALA A 96 0.20 11.27 -3.03
C ALA A 96 1.40 11.77 -3.85
N LYS A 97 1.90 12.97 -3.55
CA LYS A 97 3.06 13.56 -4.23
C LYS A 97 4.34 12.73 -3.99
N ASP A 98 4.67 12.44 -2.73
CA ASP A 98 5.90 11.72 -2.39
C ASP A 98 5.88 10.30 -2.99
N LEU A 99 4.73 9.62 -2.97
CA LEU A 99 4.58 8.30 -3.59
C LEU A 99 4.58 8.36 -5.13
N SER A 100 4.02 9.40 -5.73
CA SER A 100 4.09 9.60 -7.19
C SER A 100 5.55 9.79 -7.64
N ASN A 101 6.32 10.57 -6.88
CA ASN A 101 7.73 10.80 -7.15
C ASN A 101 8.57 9.52 -7.10
N ILE A 102 8.36 8.68 -6.08
CA ILE A 102 9.16 7.46 -5.89
C ILE A 102 8.76 6.35 -6.87
N THR A 103 7.48 6.24 -7.21
CA THR A 103 6.95 5.22 -8.14
C THR A 103 7.08 5.60 -9.61
N LYS A 104 7.33 6.88 -9.90
CA LYS A 104 7.30 7.45 -11.26
C LYS A 104 5.96 7.22 -11.95
N SER A 105 4.88 7.46 -11.20
CA SER A 105 3.51 7.26 -11.66
C SER A 105 2.55 8.20 -10.94
N ASN A 106 1.32 8.34 -11.45
CA ASN A 106 0.29 9.13 -10.79
C ASN A 106 -0.39 8.29 -9.69
N VAL A 107 0.01 8.50 -8.43
CA VAL A 107 -0.54 7.79 -7.27
C VAL A 107 -1.74 8.54 -6.71
N ILE A 108 -2.87 7.84 -6.54
CA ILE A 108 -4.08 8.39 -5.93
C ILE A 108 -4.09 8.01 -4.46
N VAL A 109 -4.36 8.98 -3.59
CA VAL A 109 -4.54 8.76 -2.14
C VAL A 109 -5.86 9.39 -1.73
N LYS A 110 -6.66 8.64 -0.98
CA LYS A 110 -7.93 9.13 -0.41
C LYS A 110 -8.14 8.58 0.98
N ALA A 111 -8.94 9.30 1.77
CA ALA A 111 -9.50 8.74 2.99
C ALA A 111 -10.32 7.50 2.62
N MET A 112 -10.08 6.40 3.34
CA MET A 112 -10.79 5.16 3.12
C MET A 112 -12.23 5.32 3.57
N ILE A 113 -13.15 4.93 2.69
CA ILE A 113 -14.55 4.72 3.05
C ILE A 113 -14.72 3.21 3.11
N ARG A 114 -14.95 2.67 4.31
CA ARG A 114 -15.23 1.24 4.46
C ARG A 114 -16.52 0.93 3.71
N LYS A 115 -16.39 0.22 2.59
CA LYS A 115 -17.50 -0.29 1.81
C LYS A 115 -17.31 -1.80 1.70
N ASP A 116 -18.33 -2.55 2.09
CA ASP A 116 -18.35 -3.99 1.88
C ASP A 116 -18.61 -4.27 0.40
N TYR A 117 -17.52 -4.41 -0.35
CA TYR A 117 -17.57 -4.91 -1.72
C TYR A 117 -17.66 -6.44 -1.70
N SER A 118 -18.82 -6.98 -1.31
CA SER A 118 -19.05 -8.42 -1.44
C SER A 118 -19.41 -8.76 -2.88
N VAL A 119 -18.41 -9.15 -3.67
CA VAL A 119 -18.67 -9.68 -5.02
C VAL A 119 -19.12 -11.13 -4.87
N LYS A 120 -20.34 -11.43 -5.34
CA LYS A 120 -20.85 -12.79 -5.42
C LYS A 120 -19.87 -13.65 -6.22
N SER A 121 -19.28 -14.63 -5.57
CA SER A 121 -18.22 -15.48 -6.11
C SER A 121 -18.38 -16.91 -5.63
N LYS A 122 -17.91 -17.86 -6.44
CA LYS A 122 -17.88 -19.28 -6.07
C LYS A 122 -16.50 -19.62 -5.51
N SER A 123 -16.45 -20.02 -4.23
CA SER A 123 -15.21 -20.49 -3.60
C SER A 123 -14.77 -21.81 -4.22
N LEU A 124 -13.51 -21.85 -4.68
CA LEU A 124 -12.84 -23.05 -5.16
C LEU A 124 -12.06 -23.68 -4.01
N ARG A 125 -12.41 -24.91 -3.64
CA ARG A 125 -11.66 -25.70 -2.65
C ARG A 125 -10.61 -26.62 -3.29
N TYR A 126 -10.84 -27.03 -4.54
CA TYR A 126 -9.94 -27.91 -5.31
C TYR A 126 -9.90 -27.44 -6.75
N VAL A 127 -8.70 -27.34 -7.34
CA VAL A 127 -8.51 -27.12 -8.78
C VAL A 127 -8.76 -28.45 -9.50
N LYS A 128 -10.01 -28.94 -9.51
CA LYS A 128 -10.42 -29.82 -10.61
C LYS A 128 -10.73 -28.86 -11.76
N VAL A 129 -10.02 -29.01 -12.88
CA VAL A 129 -10.26 -28.22 -14.09
C VAL A 129 -11.72 -28.45 -14.52
N GLN A 130 -12.63 -27.61 -14.04
CA GLN A 130 -14.00 -27.54 -14.50
C GLN A 130 -14.06 -26.44 -15.55
N LYS A 131 -14.75 -26.68 -16.67
CA LYS A 131 -15.11 -25.61 -17.60
C LYS A 131 -15.82 -24.52 -16.79
N ASN A 132 -15.22 -23.33 -16.75
CA ASN A 132 -15.84 -22.18 -16.10
C ASN A 132 -16.80 -21.53 -17.11
N ASN A 133 -18.11 -21.66 -16.90
CA ASN A 133 -19.14 -21.07 -17.74
C ASN A 133 -19.34 -19.56 -17.46
N GLY A 134 -18.25 -18.81 -17.29
CA GLY A 134 -18.30 -17.36 -17.02
C GLY A 134 -18.57 -16.95 -15.57
N ASN A 135 -18.50 -17.86 -14.61
CA ASN A 135 -18.67 -17.52 -13.18
C ASN A 135 -17.40 -16.86 -12.62
N LEU A 136 -17.55 -15.89 -11.71
CA LEU A 136 -16.44 -15.39 -10.91
C LEU A 136 -16.03 -16.45 -9.89
N LEU A 137 -14.79 -16.92 -10.01
CA LEU A 137 -14.21 -17.91 -9.13
C LEU A 137 -13.26 -17.23 -8.13
N ARG A 138 -13.29 -17.68 -6.88
CA ARG A 138 -12.41 -17.19 -5.81
C ARG A 138 -11.66 -18.36 -5.20
N PHE A 139 -10.34 -18.21 -5.02
CA PHE A 139 -9.51 -19.20 -4.35
C PHE A 139 -8.87 -18.57 -3.11
N ASP A 140 -9.23 -19.06 -1.93
CA ASP A 140 -8.82 -18.47 -0.64
C ASP A 140 -7.48 -19.06 -0.13
N GLY A 141 -6.97 -20.11 -0.79
CA GLY A 141 -5.78 -20.86 -0.38
C GLY A 141 -4.46 -20.37 -0.97
N PHE A 142 -4.43 -19.22 -1.64
CA PHE A 142 -3.17 -18.65 -2.12
C PHE A 142 -2.30 -18.24 -0.93
N ARG A 143 -1.09 -18.78 -0.85
CA ARG A 143 -0.10 -18.47 0.19
C ARG A 143 1.28 -18.39 -0.45
N SER A 144 2.08 -17.45 0.02
CA SER A 144 3.49 -17.30 -0.34
C SER A 144 4.32 -17.00 0.91
N LEU A 145 5.63 -16.90 0.73
CA LEU A 145 6.53 -16.37 1.75
C LEU A 145 7.04 -15.03 1.26
N CYS A 146 7.02 -14.04 2.15
CA CYS A 146 7.65 -12.76 1.91
C CYS A 146 9.14 -13.00 1.62
N PRO A 147 9.67 -12.57 0.46
CA PRO A 147 11.04 -12.89 0.04
C PRO A 147 12.12 -12.25 0.90
N VAL A 148 11.72 -11.38 1.84
CA VAL A 148 12.63 -10.56 2.63
C VAL A 148 12.59 -10.92 4.12
N THR A 149 11.43 -11.32 4.66
CA THR A 149 11.30 -11.77 6.06
C THR A 149 11.19 -13.29 6.23
N SER A 150 10.91 -14.02 5.14
CA SER A 150 10.50 -15.43 5.18
C SER A 150 9.25 -15.68 6.03
N GLN A 151 8.43 -14.65 6.27
CA GLN A 151 7.14 -14.78 6.95
C GLN A 151 6.03 -15.11 5.94
N PRO A 152 4.99 -15.86 6.34
CA PRO A 152 3.84 -16.13 5.49
C PRO A 152 3.12 -14.85 5.05
N ASP A 153 2.70 -14.83 3.78
CA ASP A 153 1.75 -13.85 3.23
C ASP A 153 0.31 -14.38 3.29
#